data_AF-A0A0V1L4D9-F1
#
_entry.id   AF-A0A0V1L4D9-F1
#
_cell.length_a   1.000
_cell.length_b   1.000
_cell.length_c   1.000
_cell.angle_alpha   90.00
_cell.angle_beta   90.00
_cell.angle_gamma   90.00
#
_symmetry.space_group_name_H-M   'P 1'
#
loop_
_entity.id
_entity.type
_entity.pdbx_description
1 polymer ?
#
loop_
_entity_poly.entity_id
_entity_poly.type
_entity_poly.pdbx_seq_one_letter_code
_entity_poly.pdbx_strand_id
1 'polypeptide(L)'
;LSYSICILEFIDIYRMTETVHKLDTNSTSQDDYVNQEELNYLNQLKDIIDHGVRKNDRTGIGTLSTFGTQSRYCLRDDNFPLLTTKRVFWRGVVEELLWFISGSTNAKQLSEKNVNIWDGNSSREFLDSRGLYNYEEGDLGPVYGFQWRHFGCPYSSMTADYKGKGYDQLQQCIKMIREEPESRRIIMTAWNPCDLEKVALPPCHCFVQFYVADGELSCQMYQRSADMGLGVPFNIASYSLLTRMIAHITSLKPGFFIHTIGDAHVYLTHVDALKVQELNLLTDQTLIYKMIGPVLVKHSLAEAKGTIIKRLEFIEQEKKRLDDALEKAKNEVVAQKDKINSLQNLLASTTAE
;
A
#
# COMPACT_ATOMS: atom_id res chain seq x y z
N LEU A 1 13.87 6.33 -22.80
CA LEU A 1 14.93 5.29 -22.78
C LEU A 1 16.22 5.70 -22.05
N SER A 2 16.50 6.98 -21.74
CA SER A 2 17.71 7.35 -20.97
C SER A 2 17.53 7.51 -19.45
N TYR A 3 16.30 7.56 -18.92
CA TYR A 3 16.06 7.72 -17.47
C TYR A 3 15.94 6.38 -16.72
N SER A 4 15.38 5.35 -17.34
CA SER A 4 15.26 4.01 -16.73
C SER A 4 16.62 3.34 -16.51
N ILE A 5 17.58 3.58 -17.41
CA ILE A 5 18.95 3.06 -17.29
C ILE A 5 19.70 3.79 -16.17
N CYS A 6 19.54 5.11 -16.04
CA CYS A 6 20.20 5.89 -14.98
C CYS A 6 19.63 5.60 -13.57
N ILE A 7 18.35 5.25 -13.46
CA ILE A 7 17.73 4.77 -12.20
C ILE A 7 18.21 3.36 -11.83
N LEU A 8 18.37 2.47 -12.82
CA LEU A 8 18.88 1.11 -12.61
C LEU A 8 20.39 1.07 -12.33
N GLU A 9 21.17 2.04 -12.84
CA GLU A 9 22.60 2.17 -12.54
C GLU A 9 22.87 2.66 -11.10
N PHE A 10 21.93 3.35 -10.45
CA PHE A 10 22.12 3.89 -9.10
C PHE A 10 21.44 3.07 -8.00
N ILE A 11 20.32 2.40 -8.32
CA ILE A 11 19.73 1.41 -7.42
C ILE A 11 20.40 0.09 -7.75
N ASP A 12 21.57 -0.13 -7.18
CA ASP A 12 22.04 -1.48 -6.93
C ASP A 12 21.04 -2.10 -5.92
N ILE A 13 19.90 -2.56 -6.45
CA ILE A 13 18.78 -3.18 -5.71
C ILE A 13 19.35 -4.26 -4.80
N TYR A 14 20.42 -4.92 -5.24
CA TYR A 14 21.19 -5.89 -4.46
C TYR A 14 21.95 -5.24 -3.30
N ARG A 15 22.70 -4.15 -3.49
CA ARG A 15 23.37 -3.45 -2.36
C ARG A 15 22.41 -2.92 -1.30
N MET A 16 21.28 -2.33 -1.65
CA MET A 16 20.30 -1.88 -0.64
C MET A 16 19.68 -3.07 0.12
N THR A 17 19.43 -4.18 -0.58
CA THR A 17 18.98 -5.44 0.05
C THR A 17 20.07 -6.02 0.97
N GLU A 18 21.34 -5.94 0.58
CA GLU A 18 22.49 -6.35 1.40
C GLU A 18 22.72 -5.45 2.61
N THR A 19 22.53 -4.13 2.51
CA THR A 19 22.65 -3.20 3.64
C THR A 19 21.57 -3.47 4.69
N VAL A 20 20.34 -3.78 4.25
CA VAL A 20 19.25 -4.23 5.15
C VAL A 20 19.61 -5.56 5.83
N HIS A 21 20.29 -6.49 5.15
CA HIS A 21 20.76 -7.74 5.75
C HIS A 21 22.02 -7.61 6.63
N LYS A 22 22.85 -6.58 6.47
CA LYS A 22 24.04 -6.36 7.31
C LYS A 22 23.72 -5.79 8.70
N LEU A 23 22.52 -5.27 8.90
CA LEU A 23 22.03 -4.83 10.22
C LEU A 23 21.74 -6.02 11.17
N ASP A 24 21.68 -7.25 10.66
CA ASP A 24 21.44 -8.45 11.47
C ASP A 24 22.67 -8.97 12.24
N THR A 25 23.89 -8.47 12.00
CA THR A 25 25.11 -9.15 12.52
C THR A 25 26.10 -8.31 13.32
N ASN A 26 25.87 -7.02 13.53
CA ASN A 26 26.76 -6.22 14.39
C ASN A 26 25.97 -5.20 15.23
N SER A 27 25.61 -5.57 16.46
CA SER A 27 25.37 -4.57 17.52
C SER A 27 26.20 -4.91 18.75
N THR A 28 27.33 -4.22 18.86
CA THR A 28 27.99 -3.95 20.13
C THR A 28 27.56 -2.56 20.60
N SER A 29 27.24 -2.45 21.89
CA SER A 29 26.66 -1.31 22.64
C SER A 29 25.15 -1.08 22.48
N GLN A 30 24.44 -1.42 23.55
CA GLN A 30 23.00 -1.32 23.76
C GLN A 30 22.72 -0.01 24.49
N ASP A 31 22.76 1.11 23.77
CA ASP A 31 22.24 2.40 24.25
C ASP A 31 20.74 2.49 23.91
N ASP A 32 19.97 3.18 24.77
CA ASP A 32 18.52 3.40 24.75
C ASP A 32 17.98 4.14 23.49
N TYR A 33 18.25 3.63 22.30
CA TYR A 33 17.73 4.18 21.05
C TYR A 33 16.24 3.81 20.91
N VAL A 34 15.38 4.83 21.02
CA VAL A 34 13.94 4.70 20.72
C VAL A 34 13.68 5.24 19.31
N ASN A 35 13.22 4.37 18.41
CA ASN A 35 12.78 4.78 17.07
C ASN A 35 11.46 5.58 17.18
N GLN A 36 11.59 6.89 17.38
CA GLN A 36 10.44 7.77 17.59
C GLN A 36 9.49 7.82 16.39
N GLU A 37 10.00 7.66 15.17
CA GLU A 37 9.18 7.73 13.95
C GLU A 37 8.27 6.50 13.82
N GLU A 38 8.80 5.32 14.11
CA GLU A 38 8.00 4.09 14.16
C GLU A 38 7.05 4.10 15.35
N LEU A 39 7.49 4.60 16.51
CA LEU A 39 6.61 4.77 17.68
C LEU A 39 5.43 5.70 17.39
N ASN A 40 5.62 6.76 16.60
CA ASN A 40 4.52 7.64 16.18
C ASN A 40 3.49 6.90 15.32
N TYR A 41 3.93 6.05 14.38
CA TYR A 41 3.03 5.20 13.59
C TYR A 41 2.26 4.21 14.48
N LEU A 42 2.92 3.60 15.45
CA LEU A 42 2.29 2.67 16.40
C LEU A 42 1.29 3.38 17.32
N ASN A 43 1.61 4.60 17.76
CA ASN A 43 0.69 5.41 18.56
C ASN A 43 -0.56 5.80 17.75
N GLN A 44 -0.43 6.07 16.45
CA GLN A 44 -1.59 6.32 15.58
C GLN A 44 -2.44 5.07 15.40
N LEU A 45 -1.82 3.89 15.22
CA LEU A 45 -2.55 2.62 15.20
C LEU A 45 -3.32 2.40 16.50
N LYS A 46 -2.65 2.62 17.63
CA LYS A 46 -3.23 2.50 18.96
C LYS A 46 -4.43 3.43 19.14
N ASP A 47 -4.28 4.70 18.77
CA ASP A 47 -5.35 5.69 18.87
C ASP A 47 -6.58 5.29 18.03
N ILE A 48 -6.37 4.79 16.80
CA ILE A 48 -7.45 4.29 15.96
C ILE A 48 -8.13 3.06 16.58
N ILE A 49 -7.37 2.15 17.20
CA ILE A 49 -7.93 0.94 17.83
C ILE A 49 -8.71 1.29 19.10
N ASP A 50 -8.18 2.20 19.94
CA ASP A 50 -8.73 2.50 21.25
C ASP A 50 -9.87 3.54 21.17
N HIS A 51 -9.79 4.49 20.24
CA HIS A 51 -10.72 5.64 20.15
C HIS A 51 -11.39 5.81 18.78
N GLY A 52 -11.03 5.00 17.78
CA GLY A 52 -11.56 5.13 16.42
C GLY A 52 -13.06 4.87 16.33
N VAL A 53 -13.72 5.59 15.42
CA VAL A 53 -15.14 5.41 15.14
C VAL A 53 -15.32 4.16 14.30
N ARG A 54 -16.18 3.25 14.75
CA ARG A 54 -16.57 2.08 13.98
C ARG A 54 -17.39 2.50 12.76
N LYS A 55 -16.92 2.17 11.58
CA LYS A 55 -17.62 2.39 10.31
C LYS A 55 -17.88 1.05 9.62
N ASN A 56 -19.06 0.93 9.03
CA ASN A 56 -19.25 -0.06 7.99
C ASN A 56 -18.50 0.42 6.75
N ASP A 57 -17.86 -0.50 6.04
CA ASP A 57 -17.09 -0.18 4.84
C ASP A 57 -17.59 -1.01 3.65
N ARG A 58 -17.12 -0.66 2.45
CA ARG A 58 -17.55 -1.31 1.19
C ARG A 58 -17.22 -2.81 1.12
N THR A 59 -16.30 -3.30 1.96
CA THR A 59 -15.91 -4.72 2.00
C THR A 59 -16.81 -5.57 2.91
N GLY A 60 -17.63 -4.94 3.76
CA GLY A 60 -18.48 -5.62 4.74
C GLY A 60 -17.73 -6.12 5.98
N ILE A 61 -16.41 -5.91 6.07
CA ILE A 61 -15.58 -6.29 7.22
C ILE A 61 -15.82 -5.32 8.40
N GLY A 62 -15.99 -4.04 8.09
CA GLY A 62 -16.01 -2.96 9.06
C GLY A 62 -14.61 -2.51 9.45
N THR A 63 -14.51 -1.24 9.83
CA THR A 63 -13.25 -0.58 10.21
C THR A 63 -13.42 0.20 11.50
N LEU A 64 -12.32 0.39 12.24
CA LEU A 64 -12.16 1.49 13.18
C LEU A 64 -11.39 2.59 12.46
N SER A 65 -11.83 3.84 12.58
CA SER A 65 -11.25 4.93 11.80
C SER A 65 -11.17 6.26 12.55
N THR A 66 -10.17 7.05 12.20
CA THR A 66 -10.07 8.47 12.53
C THR A 66 -9.94 9.28 11.24
N PHE A 67 -10.24 10.57 11.29
CA PHE A 67 -10.20 11.44 10.12
C PHE A 67 -9.20 12.58 10.32
N GLY A 68 -8.14 12.57 9.51
CA GLY A 68 -7.04 13.52 9.59
C GLY A 68 -5.95 13.04 10.54
N THR A 69 -4.82 12.64 9.98
CA THR A 69 -3.58 12.42 10.74
C THR A 69 -2.37 12.79 9.88
N GLN A 70 -1.24 13.06 10.52
CA GLN A 70 0.01 13.39 9.83
C GLN A 70 1.21 12.77 10.55
N SER A 71 2.11 12.20 9.76
CA SER A 71 3.40 11.68 10.22
C SER A 71 4.54 12.33 9.43
N ARG A 72 5.71 12.41 10.06
CA ARG A 72 6.93 12.95 9.47
C ARG A 72 8.07 11.96 9.69
N TYR A 73 8.79 11.66 8.62
CA TYR A 73 9.89 10.71 8.57
C TYR A 73 11.15 11.41 8.03
N CYS A 74 12.26 11.31 8.75
CA CYS A 74 13.55 11.87 8.36
C CYS A 74 14.24 10.93 7.37
N LEU A 75 14.69 11.49 6.25
CA LEU A 75 15.40 10.75 5.19
C LEU A 75 16.89 11.12 5.12
N ARG A 76 17.36 11.99 6.02
CA ARG A 76 18.76 12.43 6.11
C ARG A 76 19.66 11.29 6.59
N ASP A 77 20.95 11.43 6.35
CA ASP A 77 21.99 10.56 6.91
C ASP A 77 21.74 9.07 6.65
N ASP A 78 21.30 8.77 5.43
CA ASP A 78 20.93 7.43 4.96
C ASP A 78 19.76 6.76 5.68
N ASN A 79 19.04 7.48 6.56
CA ASN A 79 17.82 6.98 7.18
C ASN A 79 16.75 6.62 6.14
N PHE A 80 16.09 5.50 6.38
CA PHE A 80 15.00 5.01 5.55
C PHE A 80 13.90 4.41 6.44
N PRO A 81 12.68 4.98 6.46
CA PRO A 81 11.62 4.60 7.39
C PRO A 81 10.92 3.30 6.95
N LEU A 82 11.66 2.20 6.93
CA LEU A 82 11.10 0.85 6.81
C LEU A 82 10.73 0.37 8.21
N LEU A 83 9.45 0.06 8.44
CA LEU A 83 9.03 -0.43 9.75
C LEU A 83 9.77 -1.71 10.12
N THR A 84 10.15 -1.80 11.40
CA THR A 84 10.93 -2.92 11.97
C THR A 84 10.04 -3.87 12.76
N THR A 85 8.90 -3.41 13.25
CA THR A 85 7.91 -4.20 14.01
C THR A 85 7.07 -5.13 13.14
N LYS A 86 7.16 -5.01 11.81
CA LYS A 86 6.60 -5.97 10.86
C LYS A 86 7.46 -6.05 9.61
N ARG A 87 7.50 -7.22 8.98
CA ARG A 87 8.19 -7.37 7.69
C ARG A 87 7.42 -6.63 6.58
N VAL A 88 8.12 -5.77 5.86
CA VAL A 88 7.61 -5.09 4.65
C VAL A 88 8.23 -5.77 3.43
N PHE A 89 7.40 -6.11 2.43
CA PHE A 89 7.88 -6.77 1.21
C PHE A 89 8.56 -5.75 0.27
N TRP A 90 9.86 -5.56 0.49
CA TRP A 90 10.68 -4.53 -0.18
C TRP A 90 10.68 -4.63 -1.71
N ARG A 91 10.83 -5.83 -2.28
CA ARG A 91 10.81 -6.01 -3.74
C ARG A 91 9.51 -5.49 -4.35
N GLY A 92 8.38 -5.73 -3.69
CA GLY A 92 7.08 -5.22 -4.13
C GLY A 92 7.03 -3.69 -4.14
N VAL A 93 7.56 -3.04 -3.10
CA VAL A 93 7.66 -1.57 -3.01
C VAL A 93 8.43 -0.99 -4.21
N VAL A 94 9.61 -1.55 -4.49
CA VAL A 94 10.49 -1.05 -5.55
C VAL A 94 9.86 -1.27 -6.92
N GLU A 95 9.39 -2.49 -7.21
CA GLU A 95 8.84 -2.82 -8.53
C GLU A 95 7.56 -2.04 -8.84
N GLU A 96 6.67 -1.87 -7.87
CA GLU A 96 5.46 -1.06 -8.03
C GLU A 96 5.81 0.41 -8.28
N LEU A 97 6.78 0.97 -7.54
CA LEU A 97 7.19 2.35 -7.74
C LEU A 97 7.80 2.57 -9.13
N LEU A 98 8.67 1.66 -9.58
CA LEU A 98 9.24 1.71 -10.93
C LEU A 98 8.14 1.57 -12.00
N TRP A 99 7.14 0.72 -11.75
CA TRP A 99 5.97 0.57 -12.60
C TRP A 99 5.16 1.89 -12.70
N PHE A 100 4.88 2.56 -11.57
CA PHE A 100 4.27 3.90 -11.58
C PHE A 100 5.12 4.92 -12.34
N ILE A 101 6.42 4.99 -12.06
CA ILE A 101 7.35 5.92 -12.74
C ILE A 101 7.35 5.67 -14.25
N SER A 102 7.27 4.43 -14.70
CA SER A 102 7.24 4.10 -16.13
C SER A 102 5.95 4.53 -16.85
N GLY A 103 4.89 4.85 -16.10
CA GLY A 103 3.58 5.21 -16.66
C GLY A 103 2.69 4.02 -16.99
N SER A 104 3.09 2.81 -16.58
CA SER A 104 2.37 1.58 -16.90
C SER A 104 1.04 1.46 -16.17
N THR A 105 0.10 0.75 -16.79
CA THR A 105 -1.21 0.38 -16.26
C THR A 105 -1.50 -1.11 -16.41
N ASN A 106 -0.51 -1.89 -16.85
CA ASN A 106 -0.61 -3.33 -17.05
C ASN A 106 -0.10 -4.07 -15.80
N ALA A 107 -1.02 -4.63 -15.02
CA ALA A 107 -0.71 -5.38 -13.80
C ALA A 107 0.13 -6.65 -14.09
N LYS A 108 0.01 -7.26 -15.28
CA LYS A 108 0.74 -8.48 -15.65
C LYS A 108 2.26 -8.29 -15.60
N GLN A 109 2.76 -7.08 -15.86
CA GLN A 109 4.19 -6.76 -15.75
C GLN A 109 4.72 -6.92 -14.32
N LEU A 110 3.86 -6.71 -13.31
CA LEU A 110 4.20 -6.93 -11.91
C LEU A 110 4.09 -8.42 -11.57
N SER A 111 3.02 -9.09 -12.02
CA SER A 111 2.81 -10.52 -11.79
C SER A 111 3.94 -11.37 -12.41
N GLU A 112 4.44 -11.02 -13.60
CA GLU A 112 5.62 -11.63 -14.25
C GLU A 112 6.89 -11.55 -13.39
N LYS A 113 6.97 -10.54 -12.51
CA LYS A 113 8.05 -10.35 -11.54
C LYS A 113 7.73 -10.90 -10.16
N ASN A 114 6.67 -11.71 -10.04
CA ASN A 114 6.14 -12.24 -8.78
C ASN A 114 5.81 -11.11 -7.78
N VAL A 115 5.16 -10.05 -8.26
CA VAL A 115 4.61 -8.94 -7.46
C VAL A 115 3.11 -8.84 -7.75
N ASN A 116 2.30 -9.36 -6.82
CA ASN A 116 0.88 -9.64 -7.05
C ASN A 116 -0.06 -8.64 -6.36
N ILE A 117 0.43 -7.41 -6.11
CA ILE A 117 -0.29 -6.39 -5.33
C ILE A 117 -1.60 -5.98 -6.03
N TRP A 118 -1.62 -6.03 -7.36
CA TRP A 118 -2.74 -5.57 -8.19
C TRP A 118 -3.61 -6.70 -8.76
N ASP A 119 -3.21 -7.96 -8.62
CA ASP A 119 -3.88 -9.12 -9.24
C ASP A 119 -5.38 -9.16 -8.91
N GLY A 120 -5.74 -8.95 -7.64
CA GLY A 120 -7.13 -8.94 -7.20
C GLY A 120 -7.95 -7.78 -7.76
N ASN A 121 -7.31 -6.64 -8.05
CA ASN A 121 -7.96 -5.46 -8.64
C ASN A 121 -8.01 -5.49 -10.17
N SER A 122 -7.22 -6.36 -10.80
CA SER A 122 -7.16 -6.50 -12.26
C SER A 122 -7.82 -7.77 -12.79
N SER A 123 -8.41 -8.59 -11.92
CA SER A 123 -9.11 -9.81 -12.31
C SER A 123 -10.36 -9.50 -13.15
N ARG A 124 -10.74 -10.42 -14.04
CA ARG A 124 -11.97 -10.27 -14.85
C ARG A 124 -13.20 -9.98 -13.99
N GLU A 125 -13.38 -10.73 -12.91
CA GLU A 125 -14.49 -10.57 -11.96
C GLU A 125 -14.51 -9.17 -11.34
N PHE A 126 -13.34 -8.66 -10.90
CA PHE A 126 -13.27 -7.34 -10.29
C PHE A 126 -13.55 -6.24 -11.31
N LEU A 127 -12.97 -6.31 -12.50
CA LEU A 127 -13.20 -5.34 -13.58
C LEU A 127 -14.68 -5.29 -13.98
N ASP A 128 -15.35 -6.45 -14.09
CA ASP A 128 -16.77 -6.52 -14.39
C ASP A 128 -17.63 -5.91 -13.27
N SER A 129 -17.26 -6.12 -12.01
CA SER A 129 -17.92 -5.50 -10.86
C SER A 129 -17.81 -3.95 -10.86
N ARG A 130 -16.82 -3.42 -11.59
CA ARG A 130 -16.61 -1.97 -11.79
C ARG A 130 -17.23 -1.44 -13.08
N GLY A 131 -17.89 -2.28 -13.88
CA GLY A 131 -18.45 -1.91 -15.18
C GLY A 131 -17.41 -1.75 -16.29
N LEU A 132 -16.18 -2.24 -16.09
CA LEU A 132 -15.05 -2.12 -17.02
C LEU A 132 -15.00 -3.33 -17.96
N TYR A 133 -16.12 -3.64 -18.61
CA TYR A 133 -16.26 -4.83 -19.46
C TYR A 133 -15.30 -4.85 -20.66
N ASN A 134 -14.92 -3.66 -21.14
CA ASN A 134 -14.06 -3.49 -22.30
C ASN A 134 -12.56 -3.56 -21.98
N TYR A 135 -12.20 -3.62 -20.69
CA TYR A 135 -10.80 -3.73 -20.28
C TYR A 135 -10.38 -5.17 -20.32
N GLU A 136 -9.16 -5.47 -20.74
CA GLU A 136 -8.62 -6.83 -20.64
C GLU A 136 -8.26 -7.14 -19.18
N GLU A 137 -8.26 -8.42 -18.81
CA GLU A 137 -7.69 -8.84 -17.52
C GLU A 137 -6.24 -8.36 -17.42
N GLY A 138 -5.87 -7.75 -16.28
CA GLY A 138 -4.59 -7.06 -16.09
C GLY A 138 -4.62 -5.55 -16.37
N ASP A 139 -5.64 -5.03 -17.07
CA ASP A 139 -5.76 -3.60 -17.36
C ASP A 139 -6.42 -2.86 -16.19
N LEU A 140 -5.65 -2.00 -15.53
CA LEU A 140 -6.13 -1.21 -14.38
C LEU A 140 -6.80 0.11 -14.78
N GLY A 141 -6.75 0.49 -16.07
CA GLY A 141 -7.14 1.81 -16.54
C GLY A 141 -6.10 2.90 -16.24
N PRO A 142 -6.46 4.19 -16.39
CA PRO A 142 -5.55 5.31 -16.19
C PRO A 142 -5.28 5.59 -14.69
N VAL A 143 -4.64 4.64 -14.00
CA VAL A 143 -4.23 4.72 -12.58
C VAL A 143 -2.96 5.58 -12.40
N TYR A 144 -2.31 5.48 -11.23
CA TYR A 144 -1.20 6.36 -10.80
C TYR A 144 -0.17 6.65 -11.88
N GLY A 145 0.46 5.62 -12.46
CA GLY A 145 1.53 5.82 -13.44
C GLY A 145 1.05 6.61 -14.66
N PHE A 146 -0.12 6.27 -15.19
CA PHE A 146 -0.73 7.02 -16.28
C PHE A 146 -0.97 8.48 -15.91
N GLN A 147 -1.53 8.75 -14.72
CA GLN A 147 -1.75 10.13 -14.29
C GLN A 147 -0.41 10.86 -14.09
N TRP A 148 0.64 10.20 -13.61
CA TRP A 148 1.95 10.84 -13.42
C TRP A 148 2.63 11.23 -14.73
N ARG A 149 2.46 10.43 -15.78
CA ARG A 149 3.20 10.59 -17.06
C ARG A 149 2.36 11.17 -18.20
N HIS A 150 1.02 11.03 -18.13
CA HIS A 150 0.07 11.26 -19.22
C HIS A 150 -1.21 11.95 -18.76
N PHE A 151 -1.16 12.79 -17.72
CA PHE A 151 -2.35 13.43 -17.14
C PHE A 151 -3.19 14.15 -18.22
N GLY A 152 -4.50 13.91 -18.23
CA GLY A 152 -5.42 14.51 -19.20
C GLY A 152 -5.40 13.89 -20.60
N CYS A 153 -4.54 12.89 -20.87
CA CYS A 153 -4.63 12.12 -22.10
C CYS A 153 -5.85 11.16 -22.05
N PRO A 154 -6.66 11.07 -23.12
CA PRO A 154 -7.66 10.01 -23.22
C PRO A 154 -7.02 8.63 -23.14
N TYR A 155 -7.53 7.80 -22.23
CA TYR A 155 -7.12 6.41 -22.07
C TYR A 155 -7.74 5.52 -23.15
N SER A 156 -6.99 4.53 -23.63
CA SER A 156 -7.44 3.58 -24.66
C SER A 156 -7.25 2.12 -24.23
N SER A 157 -6.00 1.68 -24.02
CA SER A 157 -5.66 0.37 -23.45
C SER A 157 -4.34 0.42 -22.68
N MET A 158 -4.06 -0.61 -21.90
CA MET A 158 -2.77 -0.78 -21.19
C MET A 158 -1.56 -1.05 -22.10
N THR A 159 -1.79 -1.32 -23.39
CA THR A 159 -0.75 -1.62 -24.40
C THR A 159 -0.52 -0.50 -25.41
N ALA A 160 -1.34 0.57 -25.36
CA ALA A 160 -1.22 1.69 -26.28
C ALA A 160 0.02 2.54 -26.01
N ASP A 161 0.56 3.17 -27.05
CA ASP A 161 1.65 4.14 -26.93
C ASP A 161 1.12 5.54 -26.56
N TYR A 162 1.47 5.98 -25.35
CA TYR A 162 1.14 7.30 -24.82
C TYR A 162 2.31 8.28 -24.83
N LYS A 163 3.44 7.94 -25.44
CA LYS A 163 4.62 8.81 -25.48
C LYS A 163 4.28 10.19 -26.06
N GLY A 164 4.62 11.23 -25.29
CA GLY A 164 4.36 12.63 -25.67
C GLY A 164 2.88 13.05 -25.63
N LYS A 165 1.99 12.20 -25.11
CA LYS A 165 0.57 12.52 -24.92
C LYS A 165 0.29 12.86 -23.45
N GLY A 166 -0.66 13.79 -23.26
CA GLY A 166 -1.01 14.31 -21.94
C GLY A 166 0.07 15.19 -21.33
N TYR A 167 -0.03 15.41 -20.03
CA TYR A 167 0.90 16.22 -19.26
C TYR A 167 1.75 15.34 -18.33
N ASP A 168 3.07 15.35 -18.53
CA ASP A 168 4.04 14.59 -17.73
C ASP A 168 4.35 15.34 -16.42
N GLN A 169 3.52 15.12 -15.41
CA GLN A 169 3.63 15.77 -14.10
C GLN A 169 4.94 15.44 -13.40
N LEU A 170 5.40 14.18 -13.46
CA LEU A 170 6.63 13.76 -12.81
C LEU A 170 7.84 14.47 -13.45
N GLN A 171 7.91 14.50 -14.78
CA GLN A 171 8.97 15.20 -15.50
C GLN A 171 8.95 16.70 -15.22
N GLN A 172 7.76 17.31 -15.14
CA GLN A 172 7.64 18.71 -14.77
C GLN A 172 8.11 18.97 -13.33
N CYS A 173 7.76 18.13 -12.36
CA CYS A 173 8.23 18.27 -10.98
C CYS A 173 9.77 18.24 -10.93
N ILE A 174 10.39 17.26 -11.59
CA ILE A 174 11.86 17.14 -11.65
C ILE A 174 12.49 18.38 -12.31
N LYS A 175 11.87 18.91 -13.37
CA LYS A 175 12.32 20.13 -14.04
C LYS A 175 12.25 21.33 -13.09
N MET A 176 11.11 21.55 -12.43
CA MET A 176 10.94 22.66 -11.49
C MET A 176 11.88 22.55 -10.29
N ILE A 177 12.16 21.35 -9.78
CA ILE A 177 13.14 21.17 -8.70
C ILE A 177 14.54 21.66 -9.11
N ARG A 178 14.93 21.45 -10.38
CA ARG A 178 16.25 21.88 -10.89
C ARG A 178 16.31 23.35 -11.25
N GLU A 179 15.25 23.87 -11.87
CA GLU A 179 15.25 25.19 -12.50
C GLU A 179 14.58 26.28 -11.65
N GLU A 180 13.60 25.91 -10.82
CA GLU A 180 12.79 26.80 -9.98
C GLU A 180 12.55 26.19 -8.58
N PRO A 181 13.60 25.84 -7.80
CA PRO A 181 13.48 25.09 -6.55
C PRO A 181 12.60 25.75 -5.49
N GLU A 182 12.56 27.09 -5.46
CA GLU A 182 11.73 27.90 -4.54
C GLU A 182 10.24 27.89 -4.91
N SER A 183 9.86 27.23 -6.00
CA SER A 183 8.49 27.17 -6.47
C SER A 183 7.60 26.46 -5.46
N ARG A 184 6.51 27.12 -5.09
CA ARG A 184 5.44 26.54 -4.24
C ARG A 184 4.45 25.69 -5.05
N ARG A 185 4.77 25.39 -6.31
CA ARG A 185 3.90 24.72 -7.27
C ARG A 185 4.45 23.37 -7.74
N ILE A 186 5.50 22.85 -7.10
CA ILE A 186 6.10 21.55 -7.43
C ILE A 186 5.18 20.43 -6.95
N ILE A 187 4.17 20.12 -7.76
CA ILE A 187 3.02 19.29 -7.40
C ILE A 187 2.75 18.26 -8.49
N MET A 188 2.36 17.06 -8.08
CA MET A 188 1.73 16.07 -8.95
C MET A 188 0.50 15.46 -8.27
N THR A 189 -0.51 15.10 -9.05
CA THR A 189 -1.76 14.47 -8.57
C THR A 189 -2.09 13.22 -9.36
N ALA A 190 -2.50 12.16 -8.66
CA ALA A 190 -3.13 11.00 -9.29
C ALA A 190 -4.67 11.13 -9.31
N TRP A 191 -5.24 12.08 -8.58
CA TRP A 191 -6.68 12.28 -8.51
C TRP A 191 -7.19 13.11 -9.70
N ASN A 192 -7.65 12.41 -10.74
CA ASN A 192 -8.27 13.01 -11.93
C ASN A 192 -9.78 12.70 -11.94
N PRO A 193 -10.65 13.67 -11.60
CA PRO A 193 -12.11 13.47 -11.58
C PRO A 193 -12.69 12.92 -12.88
N CYS A 194 -12.12 13.28 -14.04
CA CYS A 194 -12.60 12.86 -15.36
C CYS A 194 -12.33 11.37 -15.66
N ASP A 195 -11.48 10.71 -14.87
CA ASP A 195 -11.04 9.34 -15.08
C ASP A 195 -11.38 8.40 -13.91
N LEU A 196 -12.00 8.87 -12.83
CA LEU A 196 -12.30 8.05 -11.64
C LEU A 196 -13.23 6.86 -11.93
N GLU A 197 -14.08 6.95 -12.94
CA GLU A 197 -14.96 5.87 -13.39
C GLU A 197 -14.28 4.90 -14.36
N LYS A 198 -13.09 5.27 -14.87
CA LYS A 198 -12.32 4.48 -15.84
C LYS A 198 -11.21 3.66 -15.20
N VAL A 199 -11.04 3.73 -13.90
CA VAL A 199 -9.99 3.01 -13.16
C VAL A 199 -10.57 1.84 -12.39
N ALA A 200 -9.81 0.75 -12.28
CA ALA A 200 -10.17 -0.40 -11.47
C ALA A 200 -10.44 0.04 -10.01
N LEU A 201 -9.53 0.85 -9.45
CA LEU A 201 -9.68 1.43 -8.12
C LEU A 201 -9.21 2.89 -8.12
N PRO A 202 -10.03 3.86 -7.66
CA PRO A 202 -9.60 5.24 -7.49
C PRO A 202 -8.35 5.36 -6.61
N PRO A 203 -7.38 6.22 -6.96
CA PRO A 203 -6.10 6.27 -6.27
C PRO A 203 -6.26 6.69 -4.80
N CYS A 204 -5.58 6.00 -3.90
CA CYS A 204 -5.52 6.32 -2.47
C CYS A 204 -4.56 7.47 -2.21
N HIS A 205 -3.39 7.48 -2.87
CA HIS A 205 -2.43 8.59 -2.82
C HIS A 205 -2.82 9.62 -3.87
N CYS A 206 -3.39 10.73 -3.44
CA CYS A 206 -4.07 11.64 -4.35
C CYS A 206 -3.15 12.75 -4.85
N PHE A 207 -2.36 13.34 -3.94
CA PHE A 207 -1.66 14.59 -4.18
C PHE A 207 -0.29 14.56 -3.52
N VAL A 208 0.73 15.01 -4.25
CA VAL A 208 2.11 15.05 -3.79
C VAL A 208 2.67 16.44 -4.05
N GLN A 209 3.29 17.03 -3.03
CA GLN A 209 4.00 18.29 -3.14
C GLN A 209 5.46 18.09 -2.72
N PHE A 210 6.37 18.63 -3.52
CA PHE A 210 7.79 18.69 -3.19
C PHE A 210 8.17 20.07 -2.65
N TYR A 211 9.19 20.09 -1.80
CA TYR A 211 9.71 21.30 -1.18
C TYR A 211 11.24 21.24 -1.18
N VAL A 212 11.87 22.26 -1.76
CA VAL A 212 13.33 22.40 -1.75
C VAL A 212 13.71 23.52 -0.79
N ALA A 213 14.62 23.24 0.14
CA ALA A 213 15.21 24.23 1.02
C ALA A 213 16.56 23.73 1.54
N ASP A 214 17.51 24.64 1.74
CA ASP A 214 18.84 24.33 2.32
C ASP A 214 19.59 23.20 1.61
N GLY A 215 19.40 23.08 0.28
CA GLY A 215 20.01 22.01 -0.53
C GLY A 215 19.37 20.62 -0.33
N GLU A 216 18.20 20.57 0.30
CA GLU A 216 17.45 19.34 0.57
C GLU A 216 16.10 19.30 -0.15
N LEU A 217 15.66 18.11 -0.54
CA LEU A 217 14.34 17.83 -1.10
C LEU A 217 13.48 17.09 -0.09
N SER A 218 12.35 17.68 0.28
CA SER A 218 11.29 17.04 1.06
C SER A 218 10.06 16.76 0.19
N CYS A 219 9.23 15.81 0.61
CA CYS A 219 8.02 15.39 -0.07
C CYS A 219 6.87 15.28 0.94
N GLN A 220 5.73 15.86 0.60
CA GLN A 220 4.48 15.66 1.32
C GLN A 220 3.48 14.93 0.42
N MET A 221 2.93 13.81 0.90
CA MET A 221 1.90 13.05 0.20
C MET A 221 0.60 13.06 0.99
N TYR A 222 -0.51 13.39 0.32
CA TYR A 222 -1.85 13.27 0.85
C TYR A 222 -2.51 11.97 0.37
N GLN A 223 -2.87 11.12 1.33
CA GLN A 223 -3.58 9.86 1.12
C GLN A 223 -5.01 9.97 1.63
N ARG A 224 -6.00 9.92 0.75
CA ARG A 224 -7.42 10.07 1.14
C ARG A 224 -7.94 8.92 2.01
N SER A 225 -7.35 7.74 1.89
CA SER A 225 -7.82 6.47 2.47
C SER A 225 -6.62 5.57 2.74
N ALA A 226 -6.43 5.19 4.01
CA ALA A 226 -5.23 4.52 4.47
C ALA A 226 -5.57 3.35 5.39
N ASP A 227 -5.34 2.12 4.88
CA ASP A 227 -5.25 0.94 5.73
C ASP A 227 -3.94 1.02 6.52
N MET A 228 -4.06 1.41 7.78
CA MET A 228 -2.91 1.60 8.67
C MET A 228 -2.20 0.28 8.97
N GLY A 229 -2.93 -0.84 8.99
CA GLY A 229 -2.36 -2.13 9.37
C GLY A 229 -1.56 -2.78 8.24
N LEU A 230 -2.05 -2.73 7.01
CA LEU A 230 -1.38 -3.34 5.86
C LEU A 230 -0.70 -2.34 4.95
N GLY A 231 -1.46 -1.37 4.40
CA GLY A 231 -1.04 -0.53 3.28
C GLY A 231 -0.06 0.59 3.63
N VAL A 232 -0.29 1.31 4.74
CA VAL A 232 0.54 2.46 5.13
C VAL A 232 2.03 2.15 5.24
N PRO A 233 2.46 1.02 5.82
CA PRO A 233 3.88 0.65 5.85
C PRO A 233 4.55 0.56 4.48
N PHE A 234 3.83 0.06 3.46
CA PHE A 234 4.31 0.07 2.08
C PHE A 234 4.34 1.50 1.54
N ASN A 235 3.32 2.31 1.83
CA ASN A 235 3.22 3.68 1.33
C ASN A 235 4.33 4.59 1.88
N ILE A 236 4.69 4.43 3.16
CA ILE A 236 5.83 5.12 3.78
C ILE A 236 7.11 4.79 3.02
N ALA A 237 7.37 3.50 2.78
CA ALA A 237 8.55 3.06 2.05
C ALA A 237 8.55 3.57 0.59
N SER A 238 7.43 3.47 -0.14
CA SER A 238 7.33 3.89 -1.54
C SER A 238 7.62 5.38 -1.73
N TYR A 239 6.99 6.26 -0.94
CA TYR A 239 7.19 7.70 -1.10
C TYR A 239 8.50 8.20 -0.50
N SER A 240 9.04 7.53 0.51
CA SER A 240 10.42 7.77 0.97
C SER A 240 11.44 7.44 -0.11
N LEU A 241 11.26 6.30 -0.79
CA LEU A 241 12.10 5.90 -1.91
C LEU A 241 12.00 6.87 -3.08
N LEU A 242 10.78 7.25 -3.48
CA LEU A 242 10.56 8.26 -4.53
C LEU A 242 11.27 9.58 -4.21
N THR A 243 11.16 10.05 -2.97
CA THR A 243 11.81 11.29 -2.52
C THR A 243 13.32 11.20 -2.64
N ARG A 244 13.93 10.09 -2.17
CA ARG A 244 15.37 9.85 -2.30
C ARG A 244 15.82 9.76 -3.76
N MET A 245 15.05 9.08 -4.61
CA MET A 245 15.34 8.98 -6.05
C MET A 245 15.34 10.34 -6.73
N ILE A 246 14.32 11.17 -6.47
CA ILE A 246 14.23 12.51 -7.07
C ILE A 246 15.33 13.42 -6.52
N ALA A 247 15.59 13.40 -5.21
CA ALA A 247 16.68 14.16 -4.60
C ALA A 247 18.02 13.83 -5.27
N HIS A 248 18.30 12.53 -5.43
CA HIS A 248 19.52 12.04 -6.07
C HIS A 248 19.69 12.56 -7.50
N ILE A 249 18.69 12.35 -8.38
CA ILE A 249 18.79 12.78 -9.79
C ILE A 249 18.77 14.31 -9.96
N THR A 250 18.39 15.06 -8.92
CA THR A 250 18.40 16.53 -8.90
C THR A 250 19.59 17.11 -8.13
N SER A 251 20.53 16.26 -7.70
CA SER A 251 21.72 16.66 -6.93
C SER A 251 21.41 17.36 -5.60
N LEU A 252 20.28 17.01 -4.99
CA LEU A 252 19.85 17.46 -3.66
C LEU A 252 20.03 16.33 -2.65
N LYS A 253 20.12 16.71 -1.37
CA LYS A 253 20.05 15.75 -0.26
C LYS A 253 18.58 15.41 0.06
N PRO A 254 18.26 14.19 0.49
CA PRO A 254 16.92 13.89 0.97
C PRO A 254 16.65 14.57 2.33
N GLY A 255 15.51 15.24 2.44
CA GLY A 255 15.06 15.92 3.67
C GLY A 255 14.06 15.06 4.44
N PHE A 256 12.77 15.37 4.32
CA PHE A 256 11.69 14.65 5.00
C PHE A 256 10.67 14.06 4.03
N PHE A 257 10.09 12.93 4.41
CA PHE A 257 8.80 12.48 3.91
C PHE A 257 7.70 12.81 4.92
N ILE A 258 6.67 13.53 4.50
CA ILE A 258 5.49 13.90 5.29
C ILE A 258 4.29 13.14 4.74
N HIS A 259 3.68 12.31 5.56
CA HIS A 259 2.50 11.52 5.19
C HIS A 259 1.26 12.14 5.83
N THR A 260 0.41 12.75 5.02
CA THR A 260 -0.88 13.30 5.46
C THR A 260 -1.99 12.35 5.05
N ILE A 261 -2.84 11.96 5.98
CA ILE A 261 -3.89 10.96 5.75
C ILE A 261 -5.26 11.57 6.06
N GLY A 262 -6.22 11.32 5.17
CA GLY A 262 -7.65 11.58 5.37
C GLY A 262 -8.29 10.53 6.26
N ASP A 263 -8.98 9.56 5.67
CA ASP A 263 -9.56 8.42 6.40
C ASP A 263 -8.44 7.42 6.77
N ALA A 264 -8.00 7.44 8.03
CA ALA A 264 -7.04 6.50 8.59
C ALA A 264 -7.80 5.38 9.31
N HIS A 265 -7.64 4.14 8.86
CA HIS A 265 -8.43 3.03 9.40
C HIS A 265 -7.66 1.75 9.62
N VAL A 266 -8.21 0.95 10.52
CA VAL A 266 -7.82 -0.43 10.81
C VAL A 266 -9.03 -1.32 10.57
N TYR A 267 -8.89 -2.31 9.69
CA TYR A 267 -9.92 -3.34 9.53
C TYR A 267 -10.10 -4.14 10.81
N LEU A 268 -11.34 -4.48 11.16
CA LEU A 268 -11.64 -5.23 12.39
C LEU A 268 -10.91 -6.58 12.45
N THR A 269 -10.69 -7.21 11.30
CA THR A 269 -9.91 -8.45 11.16
C THR A 269 -8.42 -8.30 11.48
N HIS A 270 -7.86 -7.08 11.42
CA HIS A 270 -6.45 -6.81 11.68
C HIS A 270 -6.16 -6.43 13.13
N VAL A 271 -7.18 -6.11 13.93
CA VAL A 271 -7.01 -5.58 15.29
C VAL A 271 -6.20 -6.52 16.18
N ASP A 272 -6.53 -7.81 16.18
CA ASP A 272 -5.83 -8.78 17.06
C ASP A 272 -4.37 -8.98 16.63
N ALA A 273 -4.08 -8.99 15.33
CA ALA A 273 -2.72 -9.07 14.81
C ALA A 273 -1.88 -7.83 15.18
N LEU A 274 -2.49 -6.63 15.09
CA LEU A 274 -1.83 -5.38 15.45
C LEU A 274 -1.57 -5.27 16.97
N LYS A 275 -2.45 -5.83 17.81
CA LYS A 275 -2.18 -5.93 19.25
C LYS A 275 -1.00 -6.84 19.56
N VAL A 276 -0.76 -7.91 18.80
CA VAL A 276 0.48 -8.70 18.95
C VAL A 276 1.71 -7.88 18.59
N GLN A 277 1.63 -7.09 17.52
CA GLN A 277 2.71 -6.18 17.12
C GLN A 277 3.04 -5.19 18.25
N GLU A 278 2.04 -4.61 18.91
CA GLU A 278 2.21 -3.73 20.09
C GLU A 278 2.81 -4.50 21.29
N LEU A 279 2.33 -5.71 21.59
CA LEU A 279 2.85 -6.54 22.70
C LEU A 279 4.31 -6.96 22.51
N ASN A 280 4.80 -7.05 21.28
CA ASN A 280 6.19 -7.43 21.00
C ASN A 280 7.19 -6.32 21.31
N LEU A 281 6.73 -5.08 21.46
CA LEU A 281 7.53 -3.93 21.87
C LEU A 281 7.65 -3.79 23.39
N LEU A 282 6.84 -4.51 24.15
CA LEU A 282 6.84 -4.44 25.61
C LEU A 282 8.02 -5.24 26.17
N THR A 283 8.73 -4.64 27.12
CA THR A 283 9.77 -5.32 27.92
C THR A 283 9.14 -5.96 29.15
N ASP A 284 9.85 -6.90 29.80
CA ASP A 284 9.39 -7.57 31.02
C ASP A 284 9.11 -6.62 32.20
N GLN A 285 9.60 -5.37 32.12
CA GLN A 285 9.35 -4.32 33.11
C GLN A 285 8.00 -3.61 32.89
N THR A 286 7.33 -3.85 31.77
CA THR A 286 6.06 -3.19 31.43
C THR A 286 4.93 -3.70 32.31
N LEU A 287 4.23 -2.79 32.99
CA LEU A 287 3.01 -3.11 33.73
C LEU A 287 1.83 -3.25 32.78
N ILE A 288 1.30 -4.47 32.65
CA ILE A 288 0.15 -4.77 31.81
C ILE A 288 -1.07 -4.96 32.72
N TYR A 289 -2.17 -4.32 32.37
CA TYR A 289 -3.44 -4.46 33.06
C TYR A 289 -4.54 -4.88 32.08
N LYS A 290 -5.40 -5.79 32.52
CA LYS A 290 -6.59 -6.23 31.80
C LYS A 290 -7.83 -5.78 32.56
N MET A 291 -8.78 -5.14 31.86
CA MET A 291 -10.08 -4.87 32.46
C MET A 291 -10.92 -6.15 32.54
N ILE A 292 -11.43 -6.45 33.72
CA ILE A 292 -12.38 -7.53 34.00
C ILE A 292 -13.56 -6.91 34.76
N GLY A 293 -14.67 -6.68 34.05
CA GLY A 293 -15.77 -5.87 34.58
C GLY A 293 -15.30 -4.42 34.85
N PRO A 294 -15.57 -3.86 36.05
CA PRO A 294 -15.10 -2.52 36.41
C PRO A 294 -13.67 -2.49 37.00
N VAL A 295 -12.94 -3.60 37.04
CA VAL A 295 -11.65 -3.72 37.75
C VAL A 295 -10.48 -3.94 36.78
N LEU A 296 -9.37 -3.24 37.02
CA LEU A 296 -8.08 -3.47 36.34
C LEU A 296 -7.28 -4.54 37.10
N VAL A 297 -6.99 -5.65 36.44
CA VAL A 297 -6.20 -6.76 37.00
C VAL A 297 -4.83 -6.77 36.33
N LYS A 298 -3.77 -6.79 37.14
CA LYS A 298 -2.39 -6.89 36.65
C LYS A 298 -2.20 -8.24 35.94
N HIS A 299 -1.58 -8.21 34.77
CA HIS A 299 -1.25 -9.37 33.95
C HIS A 299 0.25 -9.38 33.68
N SER A 300 0.84 -10.57 33.52
CA SER A 300 2.19 -10.69 32.97
C SER A 300 2.19 -10.54 31.44
N LEU A 301 3.35 -10.17 30.87
CA LEU A 301 3.54 -10.10 29.42
C LEU A 301 3.28 -11.45 28.74
N ALA A 302 3.72 -12.54 29.36
CA ALA A 302 3.49 -13.90 28.86
C ALA A 302 1.99 -14.25 28.79
N GLU A 303 1.21 -13.92 29.82
CA GLU A 303 -0.25 -14.17 29.84
C GLU A 303 -1.00 -13.31 28.83
N ALA A 304 -0.59 -12.04 28.67
CA ALA A 304 -1.16 -11.13 27.68
C ALA A 304 -0.89 -11.65 26.26
N LYS A 305 0.36 -11.97 25.92
CA LYS A 305 0.73 -12.58 24.63
C LYS A 305 -0.01 -13.89 24.39
N GLY A 306 -0.01 -14.79 25.38
CA GLY A 306 -0.68 -16.09 25.27
C GLY A 306 -2.20 -16.00 25.03
N THR A 307 -2.87 -14.99 25.60
CA THR A 307 -4.30 -14.76 25.36
C THR A 307 -4.57 -14.35 23.92
N ILE A 308 -3.76 -13.44 23.37
CA ILE A 308 -3.93 -12.98 21.99
C ILE A 308 -3.54 -14.08 20.99
N ILE A 309 -2.45 -14.81 21.24
CA ILE A 309 -2.03 -15.94 20.40
C ILE A 309 -3.14 -16.99 20.30
N LYS A 310 -3.74 -17.41 21.43
CA LYS A 310 -4.86 -18.37 21.40
C LYS A 310 -6.07 -17.85 20.61
N ARG A 311 -6.34 -16.54 20.69
CA ARG A 311 -7.42 -15.91 19.92
C ARG A 311 -7.11 -15.89 18.43
N LEU A 312 -5.86 -15.62 18.05
CA LEU A 312 -5.39 -15.69 16.66
C LEU A 312 -5.46 -17.12 16.12
N GLU A 313 -5.01 -18.13 16.88
CA GLU A 313 -5.11 -19.55 16.51
C GLU A 313 -6.57 -19.95 16.27
N PHE A 314 -7.49 -19.50 17.12
CA PHE A 314 -8.92 -19.74 16.94
C PHE A 314 -9.45 -19.07 15.67
N ILE A 315 -9.10 -17.79 15.43
CA ILE A 315 -9.51 -17.07 14.22
C ILE A 315 -8.95 -17.76 12.97
N GLU A 316 -7.71 -18.24 13.00
CA GLU A 316 -7.07 -18.91 11.87
C GLU A 316 -7.71 -20.27 11.56
N GLN A 317 -8.07 -21.04 12.60
CA GLN A 317 -8.86 -22.27 12.44
C GLN A 317 -10.24 -21.99 11.84
N GLU A 318 -10.91 -20.94 12.31
CA GLU A 318 -12.24 -20.57 11.81
C GLU A 318 -12.20 -20.03 10.38
N LYS A 319 -11.16 -19.27 10.04
CA LYS A 319 -10.89 -18.85 8.66
C LYS A 319 -10.70 -20.07 7.76
N LYS A 320 -9.87 -21.04 8.16
CA LYS A 320 -9.67 -22.28 7.40
C LYS A 320 -11.00 -23.02 7.18
N ARG A 321 -11.83 -23.14 8.21
CA ARG A 321 -13.16 -23.76 8.13
C ARG A 321 -14.07 -23.05 7.12
N LEU A 322 -14.04 -21.71 7.09
CA LEU A 322 -14.82 -20.91 6.15
C LEU A 322 -14.27 -21.01 4.73
N ASP A 323 -12.94 -21.01 4.54
CA ASP A 323 -12.31 -21.19 3.24
C ASP A 323 -12.65 -22.57 2.65
N ASP A 324 -12.60 -23.63 3.45
CA ASP A 324 -13.02 -24.98 3.04
C ASP A 324 -14.51 -25.03 2.64
N ALA A 325 -15.37 -24.35 3.40
CA ALA A 325 -16.80 -24.25 3.08
C ALA A 325 -17.08 -23.44 1.81
N LEU A 326 -16.34 -22.35 1.60
CA LEU A 326 -16.41 -21.52 0.40
C LEU A 326 -15.98 -22.32 -0.84
N GLU A 327 -14.89 -23.08 -0.74
CA GLU A 327 -14.40 -23.92 -1.83
C GLU A 327 -15.42 -25.01 -2.20
N LYS A 328 -16.04 -25.64 -1.20
CA LYS A 328 -17.14 -26.57 -1.43
C LYS A 328 -18.32 -25.92 -2.16
N ALA A 329 -18.74 -24.73 -1.71
CA ALA A 329 -19.83 -24.00 -2.35
C ALA A 329 -19.50 -23.59 -3.80
N LYS A 330 -18.26 -23.16 -4.08
CA LYS A 330 -17.79 -22.87 -5.44
C LYS A 330 -17.89 -24.09 -6.34
N ASN A 331 -17.44 -25.25 -5.86
CA ASN A 331 -17.52 -26.50 -6.61
C ASN A 331 -18.98 -26.91 -6.91
N GLU A 332 -19.90 -26.71 -5.96
CA GLU A 332 -21.33 -26.95 -6.17
C GLU A 332 -21.92 -25.99 -7.24
N VAL A 333 -21.53 -24.72 -7.24
CA VAL A 333 -21.95 -23.74 -8.25
C VAL A 333 -21.44 -24.10 -9.64
N VAL A 334 -20.18 -24.53 -9.77
CA VAL A 334 -19.61 -25.00 -11.05
C VAL A 334 -20.39 -26.21 -11.56
N ALA A 335 -20.64 -27.21 -10.70
CA ALA A 335 -21.41 -28.38 -11.07
C ALA A 335 -22.84 -28.04 -11.53
N GLN A 336 -23.49 -27.05 -10.90
CA GLN A 336 -24.79 -26.55 -11.34
C GLN A 336 -24.73 -25.84 -12.70
N LYS A 337 -23.71 -25.01 -12.95
CA LYS A 337 -23.50 -24.36 -14.25
C LYS A 337 -23.31 -25.39 -15.38
N ASP A 338 -22.52 -26.43 -15.16
CA ASP A 338 -22.32 -27.49 -16.14
C ASP A 338 -23.63 -28.24 -16.45
N LYS A 339 -24.45 -28.45 -15.43
CA LYS A 339 -25.78 -29.05 -15.58
C LYS A 339 -26.76 -28.15 -16.35
N ILE A 340 -26.70 -26.84 -16.13
CA ILE A 340 -27.49 -25.88 -16.90
C ILE A 340 -27.05 -25.86 -18.36
N ASN A 341 -25.75 -25.83 -18.62
CA ASN A 341 -25.20 -25.85 -19.99
C ASN A 341 -25.60 -27.12 -20.74
N SER A 342 -25.55 -28.29 -20.08
CA SER A 342 -25.96 -29.55 -20.71
C SER A 342 -27.46 -29.57 -21.04
N LEU A 343 -28.31 -29.06 -20.14
CA LEU A 343 -29.75 -28.91 -20.40
C LEU A 343 -30.04 -27.91 -21.53
N GLN A 344 -29.31 -26.79 -21.61
CA GLN A 344 -29.45 -25.82 -22.69
C GLN A 344 -29.07 -26.42 -24.05
N ASN A 345 -27.99 -27.21 -24.11
CA ASN A 345 -27.59 -27.92 -25.32
C ASN A 345 -28.65 -28.95 -25.75
N LEU A 346 -29.23 -29.68 -24.79
CA LEU A 346 -30.30 -30.65 -25.06
C LEU A 346 -31.58 -29.97 -25.55
N LEU A 347 -31.94 -28.83 -24.95
CA LEU A 347 -33.10 -28.04 -25.36
C LEU A 347 -32.92 -27.55 -26.80
N ALA A 348 -31.74 -27.01 -27.13
CA ALA A 348 -31.40 -26.52 -28.46
C ALA A 348 -31.47 -27.62 -29.52
N SER A 349 -31.05 -28.85 -29.21
CA SER A 349 -31.18 -29.99 -30.14
C SER A 349 -32.63 -30.46 -30.32
N THR A 350 -33.49 -30.29 -29.32
CA THR A 350 -34.91 -30.73 -29.40
C THR A 350 -35.79 -29.71 -30.14
N THR A 351 -35.41 -28.43 -30.14
CA THR A 351 -36.09 -27.38 -30.93
C THR A 351 -35.65 -27.30 -32.40
N ALA A 352 -34.65 -28.09 -32.80
CA ALA A 352 -34.13 -28.13 -34.17
C ALA A 352 -34.73 -29.28 -35.03
N GLU A 353 -35.49 -30.19 -34.41
CA GLU A 353 -36.42 -31.14 -35.05
C GLU A 353 -37.84 -30.54 -35.11
#